data_AF-A0A9Q1CM72-F1
#
_entry.id   AF-A0A9Q1CM72-F1
#
_cell.length_a   1.000
_cell.length_b   1.000
_cell.length_c   1.000
_cell.angle_alpha   90.00
_cell.angle_beta   90.00
_cell.angle_gamma   90.00
#
_symmetry.space_group_name_H-M   'P 1'
#
loop_
_entity.id
_entity.type
_entity.pdbx_description
1 polymer ?
#
loop_
_entity_poly.entity_id
_entity_poly.type
_entity_poly.pdbx_seq_one_letter_code
_entity_poly.pdbx_strand_id
1 'polypeptide(L)' 'MPNMKSIVDAHNKKIMKAQMPARETNPCNCRNENDCPLDGKCRTANVVYQATVKSNDREETYVGLMKTPSN' A
#
# COMPACT_ATOMS: atom_id res chain seq x y z
N MET A 1 -14.04 -37.27 -6.71
CA MET A 1 -13.56 -36.71 -7.99
C MET A 1 -14.35 -35.45 -8.28
N PRO A 2 -13.71 -34.34 -8.69
CA PRO A 2 -14.44 -33.14 -9.10
C PRO A 2 -15.26 -33.46 -10.35
N ASN A 3 -16.49 -32.95 -10.44
CA ASN A 3 -17.30 -33.09 -11.65
C ASN A 3 -16.81 -32.13 -12.74
N MET A 4 -17.17 -32.38 -14.01
CA MET A 4 -16.74 -31.54 -15.14
C MET A 4 -17.06 -30.05 -14.94
N LYS A 5 -18.23 -29.75 -14.37
CA LYS A 5 -18.64 -28.39 -14.05
C LYS A 5 -17.65 -27.71 -13.10
N SER A 6 -17.23 -28.38 -12.04
CA SER A 6 -16.27 -27.83 -11.07
C SER A 6 -14.88 -27.57 -11.67
N ILE A 7 -14.45 -28.39 -12.63
CA ILE A 7 -13.18 -28.20 -13.35
C ILE A 7 -13.25 -26.94 -14.23
N VAL A 8 -14.35 -26.79 -14.99
CA VAL A 8 -14.60 -25.62 -15.84
C VAL A 8 -14.73 -24.35 -15.00
N ASP A 9 -15.50 -24.39 -13.92
CA ASP A 9 -15.69 -23.26 -13.01
C ASP A 9 -14.35 -22.82 -12.36
N ALA A 10 -13.51 -23.78 -11.96
CA ALA A 10 -12.18 -23.48 -11.41
C ALA A 10 -11.24 -22.84 -12.45
N HIS A 11 -11.25 -23.35 -13.68
CA HIS A 11 -10.46 -22.80 -14.77
C HIS A 11 -10.88 -21.37 -15.11
N ASN A 12 -12.19 -21.12 -15.25
CA ASN A 12 -12.75 -19.79 -15.52
C ASN A 12 -12.40 -18.79 -14.41
N LYS A 13 -12.49 -19.21 -13.14
CA LYS A 13 -12.09 -18.38 -12.00
C LYS A 13 -10.61 -18.01 -12.02
N LYS A 14 -9.73 -18.93 -12.46
CA LYS A 14 -8.30 -18.66 -12.59
C LYS A 14 -8.02 -17.66 -13.71
N ILE A 15 -8.66 -17.81 -14.87
CA ILE A 15 -8.54 -16.87 -15.99
C ILE A 15 -9.04 -15.49 -15.59
N MET A 16 -10.23 -15.41 -14.99
CA MET A 16 -10.80 -14.14 -14.51
C MET A 16 -9.86 -13.44 -13.53
N LYS A 17 -9.28 -14.15 -12.55
CA LYS A 17 -8.34 -13.56 -11.60
C LYS A 17 -7.04 -13.05 -12.26
N ALA A 18 -6.54 -13.75 -13.28
CA ALA A 18 -5.34 -13.34 -13.99
C ALA A 18 -5.57 -12.11 -14.89
N GLN A 19 -6.80 -11.92 -15.36
CA GLN A 19 -7.22 -10.77 -16.17
C GLN A 19 -7.66 -9.57 -15.33
N MET A 20 -7.94 -9.75 -14.04
CA MET A 20 -8.19 -8.63 -13.15
C MET A 20 -6.90 -7.81 -13.03
N PRO A 21 -6.93 -6.49 -13.33
CA PRO A 21 -5.82 -5.63 -12.95
C PRO A 21 -5.57 -5.80 -11.45
N ALA A 22 -4.30 -5.69 -11.03
CA ALA A 22 -3.99 -5.64 -9.61
C ALA A 22 -4.94 -4.64 -8.96
N ARG A 23 -5.68 -5.08 -7.93
CA ARG A 23 -6.66 -4.21 -7.25
C ARG A 23 -5.94 -2.91 -6.92
N GLU A 24 -6.39 -1.81 -7.50
CA GLU A 24 -5.87 -0.49 -7.19
C GLU A 24 -6.12 -0.27 -5.70
N THR A 25 -5.07 -0.47 -4.89
CA THR A 25 -5.12 -0.12 -3.49
C THR A 25 -5.13 1.39 -3.42
N ASN A 26 -6.19 1.96 -2.84
CA ASN A 26 -6.24 3.39 -2.56
C ASN A 26 -4.89 3.84 -1.99
N PRO A 27 -4.24 4.86 -2.59
CA PRO A 27 -2.88 5.24 -2.25
C PRO A 27 -2.77 5.84 -0.83
N CYS A 28 -3.91 6.26 -0.26
CA CYS A 28 -4.10 6.75 1.10
C CYS A 28 -5.54 6.51 1.58
N ASN A 29 -5.74 6.50 2.90
CA ASN A 29 -7.05 6.37 3.57
C ASN A 29 -7.38 7.58 4.46
N CYS A 30 -6.84 8.74 4.11
CA CYS A 30 -6.83 9.95 4.92
C CYS A 30 -8.19 10.66 4.78
N ARG A 31 -8.68 11.25 5.88
CA ARG A 31 -10.02 11.85 5.91
C ARG A 31 -10.08 13.23 5.26
N ASN A 32 -8.99 13.99 5.35
CA ASN A 32 -8.80 15.23 4.61
C ASN A 32 -7.69 15.01 3.60
N GLU A 33 -7.99 15.23 2.32
CA GLU A 33 -7.01 15.07 1.24
C GLU A 33 -5.93 16.16 1.28
N ASN A 34 -6.29 17.38 1.69
CA ASN A 34 -5.36 18.52 1.71
C ASN A 34 -4.27 18.39 2.77
N ASP A 35 -4.57 17.72 3.89
CA ASP A 35 -3.62 17.48 4.98
C ASP A 35 -2.93 16.11 4.85
N CYS A 36 -3.15 15.40 3.74
CA CYS A 36 -2.57 14.09 3.56
C CYS A 36 -1.06 14.19 3.30
N PRO A 37 -0.21 13.53 4.10
CA PRO A 37 1.21 13.48 3.83
C PRO A 37 1.50 12.73 2.52
N LEU A 38 2.67 12.99 1.94
CA LEU A 38 3.15 12.34 0.72
C LEU A 38 2.19 12.49 -0.47
N ASP A 39 1.52 13.64 -0.59
CA ASP A 39 0.61 13.95 -1.71
C ASP A 39 -0.42 12.84 -1.98
N GLY A 40 -1.08 12.35 -0.93
CA GLY A 40 -2.07 11.28 -1.07
C GLY A 40 -1.49 9.86 -1.18
N LYS A 41 -0.18 9.66 -0.94
CA LYS A 41 0.50 8.35 -1.09
C LYS A 41 0.97 7.75 0.24
N CYS A 42 0.22 7.96 1.31
CA CYS A 42 0.61 7.54 2.66
C CYS A 42 0.74 6.01 2.87
N ARG A 43 0.29 5.18 1.92
CA ARG A 43 0.41 3.70 1.97
C ARG A 43 1.56 3.16 1.11
N THR A 44 2.46 4.03 0.65
CA THR A 44 3.66 3.60 -0.08
C THR A 44 4.51 2.67 0.77
N ALA A 45 4.91 1.53 0.20
CA ALA A 45 5.70 0.54 0.90
C ALA A 45 7.18 0.92 0.96
N ASN A 46 7.87 0.50 2.04
CA ASN A 46 9.31 0.62 2.20
C ASN A 46 9.83 2.07 2.07
N VAL A 47 9.13 3.01 2.70
CA VAL A 47 9.51 4.43 2.69
C VAL A 47 10.50 4.71 3.81
N VAL A 48 11.58 5.42 3.47
CA VAL A 48 12.53 6.02 4.42
C VAL A 48 12.14 7.49 4.59
N TYR A 49 11.91 7.92 5.82
CA TYR A 49 11.61 9.31 6.16
C TYR A 49 12.83 9.94 6.81
N GLN A 50 13.11 11.19 6.45
CA GLN A 50 14.07 12.02 7.15
C GLN A 50 13.36 13.29 7.62
N ALA A 51 13.53 13.64 8.89
CA ALA A 51 13.01 14.88 9.46
C ALA A 51 14.12 15.59 10.22
N THR A 52 14.31 16.87 9.94
CA THR A 52 15.25 17.72 10.67
C THR A 52 14.46 18.67 11.56
N VAL A 53 14.67 18.55 12.87
CA VAL A 53 13.99 19.36 13.89
C VAL A 53 14.98 20.41 14.39
N LYS A 54 14.58 21.69 14.31
CA LYS A 54 15.35 22.81 14.84
C LYS A 54 14.67 23.32 16.10
N SER A 55 15.41 23.44 17.20
CA SER A 55 14.92 24.01 18.45
C SER A 55 16.01 24.84 19.11
N ASN A 56 15.73 26.14 19.29
CA ASN A 56 16.65 27.14 19.85
C ASN A 56 18.06 27.06 19.23
N ASP A 57 18.97 26.32 19.88
CA ASP A 57 20.39 26.19 19.49
C ASP A 57 20.77 24.80 18.97
N ARG A 58 19.80 23.91 18.73
CA ARG A 58 20.04 22.53 18.32
C ARG A 58 19.29 22.16 17.06
N GLU A 59 19.97 21.38 16.23
CA GLU A 59 19.44 20.81 15.01
C GLU A 59 19.69 19.30 15.05
N GLU A 60 18.61 18.54 15.08
CA GLU A 60 18.66 17.08 15.16
C GLU A 60 17.99 16.49 13.92
N THR A 61 18.61 15.46 13.34
CA THR A 61 18.06 14.77 12.17
C THR A 61 17.66 13.36 12.53
N TYR A 62 16.40 13.02 12.24
CA TYR A 62 15.79 11.72 12.52
C TYR A 62 15.54 10.98 11.22
N VAL A 63 15.95 9.71 11.17
CA VAL A 63 15.66 8.81 10.05
C VAL A 63 14.75 7.69 10.54
N GLY A 64 13.61 7.50 9.88
CA GLY A 64 12.62 6.46 10.19
C GLY A 64 12.38 5.54 9.02
N LEU A 65 12.15 4.26 9.29
CA LEU A 65 11.79 3.25 8.30
C LEU A 65 10.35 2.81 8.50
N MET A 66 9.55 2.85 7.43
CA MET A 66 8.20 2.32 7.46
C MET A 66 8.14 0.93 6.84
N LYS A 67 7.75 -0.04 7.67
CA LYS A 67 7.45 -1.40 7.23
C LYS A 67 5.96 -1.51 6.95
N THR A 68 5.59 -1.96 5.76
CA THR A 68 4.20 -2.36 5.48
C THR A 68 3.84 -3.59 6.32
N PRO A 69 2.65 -3.63 6.94
CA PRO A 69 2.15 -4.85 7.58
C PRO A 69 2.18 -5.99 6.56
N SER A 70 2.91 -7.05 6.89
CA SER A 70 2.81 -8.32 6.17
C SER A 70 1.46 -8.94 6.51
N ASN A 71 0.55 -8.97 5.53
CA ASN A 71 -0.69 -9.75 5.59
C ASN A 71 -0.40 -11.24 5.53
#